data_AF-A0A382Q876-F1
#
_entry.id   AF-A0A382Q876-F1
#
_cell.length_a   1.000
_cell.length_b   1.000
_cell.length_c   1.000
_cell.angle_alpha   90.00
_cell.angle_beta   90.00
_cell.angle_gamma   90.00
#
_symmetry.space_group_name_H-M   'P 1'
#
loop_
_entity.id
_entity.type
_entity.pdbx_description
1 polymer ?
#
loop_
_entity_poly.entity_id
_entity_poly.type
_entity_poly.pdbx_seq_one_letter_code
_entity_poly.pdbx_strand_id
1 'polypeptide(L)'
;MALDGKALAGLTDRQAVLDAIEECDQLGREAFLDKYGYGSAKEYFLRLQGNYYDSKAICGAAHGHQHPDQGPLGNDEFSGGRPVQTKLGELGFVVSDAPPQTIDELLDRLHRLRTYKRDGVA
;
A
#
# COMPACT_ATOMS: atom_id res chain seq x y z
N MET A 1 -13.02 -13.51 13.62
CA MET A 1 -12.24 -12.77 14.62
C MET A 1 -11.44 -11.73 13.87
N ALA A 2 -11.86 -10.47 13.94
CA ALA A 2 -11.23 -9.34 13.25
C ALA A 2 -10.00 -8.88 14.02
N LEU A 3 -8.81 -9.21 13.53
CA LEU A 3 -7.53 -8.64 13.99
C LEU A 3 -7.14 -7.39 13.16
N ASP A 4 -8.09 -6.86 12.37
CA ASP A 4 -7.89 -6.01 11.19
C ASP A 4 -7.23 -4.64 11.42
N GLY A 5 -7.02 -4.21 12.67
CA GLY A 5 -6.41 -2.92 13.00
C GLY A 5 -5.18 -2.96 13.91
N LYS A 6 -4.90 -4.08 14.60
CA LYS A 6 -3.83 -4.13 15.61
C LYS A 6 -2.44 -4.36 15.01
N ALA A 7 -2.35 -5.22 13.99
CA ALA A 7 -1.06 -5.57 13.37
C ALA A 7 -0.41 -4.34 12.69
N LEU A 8 -1.18 -3.62 11.87
CA LEU A 8 -0.68 -2.41 11.18
C LEU A 8 -0.45 -1.22 12.14
N ALA A 9 -1.12 -1.19 13.30
CA ALA A 9 -0.92 -0.11 14.29
C ALA A 9 0.50 -0.10 14.88
N GLY A 10 1.19 -1.24 14.88
CA GLY A 10 2.58 -1.36 15.35
C GLY A 10 3.60 -0.69 14.43
N LEU A 11 3.23 -0.38 13.18
CA LEU A 11 4.07 0.39 12.27
C LEU A 11 4.00 1.87 12.66
N THR A 12 5.10 2.42 13.14
CA THR A 12 5.20 3.81 13.62
C THR A 12 6.46 4.51 13.15
N ASP A 13 7.41 3.75 12.60
CA ASP A 13 8.66 4.29 12.11
C ASP A 13 8.58 4.56 10.60
N ARG A 14 8.89 5.81 10.24
CA ARG A 14 8.99 6.23 8.84
C ARG A 14 10.21 5.58 8.17
N GLN A 15 11.31 5.39 8.88
CA GLN A 15 12.54 4.84 8.32
C GLN A 15 12.33 3.39 7.87
N ALA A 16 11.65 2.58 8.67
CA ALA A 16 11.30 1.21 8.29
C ALA A 16 10.50 1.11 6.97
N VAL A 17 9.67 2.12 6.65
CA VAL A 17 8.98 2.20 5.35
C VAL A 17 9.94 2.56 4.22
N LEU A 18 10.92 3.44 4.47
CA LEU A 18 11.95 3.76 3.49
C LEU A 18 12.88 2.57 3.21
N ASP A 19 13.24 1.81 4.24
CA ASP A 19 14.07 0.62 4.11
C ASP A 19 13.35 -0.47 3.30
N ALA A 20 12.04 -0.66 3.53
CA ALA A 20 11.22 -1.55 2.71
C ALA A 20 11.12 -1.09 1.25
N ILE A 21 11.12 0.21 0.99
CA ILE A 21 11.12 0.77 -0.38
C ILE A 21 12.48 0.52 -1.04
N GLU A 22 13.58 0.78 -0.34
CA GLU A 22 14.94 0.54 -0.85
C GLU A 22 15.14 -0.95 -1.19
N GLU A 23 14.66 -1.84 -0.34
CA GLU A 23 14.68 -3.27 -0.62
C GLU A 23 13.85 -3.63 -1.87
N CYS A 24 12.67 -3.03 -2.03
CA CYS A 24 11.85 -3.21 -3.23
C CYS A 24 12.55 -2.70 -4.50
N ASP A 25 13.26 -1.57 -4.41
CA ASP A 25 14.07 -1.04 -5.52
C ASP A 25 15.25 -1.97 -5.86
N GLN A 26 15.87 -2.61 -4.87
CA GLN A 26 17.00 -3.53 -5.06
C GLN A 26 16.56 -4.90 -5.62
N LEU A 27 15.46 -5.46 -5.13
CA LEU A 27 14.95 -6.77 -5.56
C LEU A 27 14.14 -6.69 -6.85
N GLY A 28 13.51 -5.54 -7.10
CA GLY A 28 12.47 -5.39 -8.10
C GLY A 28 11.11 -5.87 -7.59
N ARG A 29 10.06 -5.29 -8.18
CA ARG A 29 8.66 -5.45 -7.73
C ARG A 29 8.20 -6.89 -7.62
N GLU A 30 8.40 -7.71 -8.66
CA GLU A 30 7.89 -9.09 -8.69
C GLU A 30 8.57 -9.98 -7.63
N ALA A 31 9.89 -9.87 -7.51
CA ALA A 31 10.66 -10.63 -6.51
C ALA A 31 10.34 -10.18 -5.09
N PHE A 32 10.11 -8.88 -4.88
CA PHE A 32 9.69 -8.34 -3.58
C PHE A 32 8.30 -8.89 -3.18
N LEU A 33 7.35 -8.91 -4.11
CA LEU A 33 6.01 -9.45 -3.88
C LEU A 33 6.06 -10.95 -3.57
N ASP A 34 6.83 -11.73 -4.32
CA ASP A 34 7.00 -13.17 -4.08
C ASP A 34 7.66 -13.45 -2.72
N LYS A 35 8.74 -12.72 -2.40
CA LYS A 35 9.47 -12.85 -1.11
C LYS A 35 8.53 -12.69 0.09
N TYR A 36 7.63 -11.72 0.05
CA TYR A 36 6.73 -11.40 1.16
C TYR A 36 5.33 -12.00 1.02
N GLY A 37 5.06 -12.80 -0.03
CA GLY A 37 3.77 -13.48 -0.23
C GLY A 37 2.60 -12.53 -0.56
N TYR A 38 2.88 -11.41 -1.22
CA TYR A 38 1.87 -10.43 -1.62
C TYR A 38 1.50 -10.54 -3.10
N GLY A 39 0.24 -10.24 -3.42
CA GLY A 39 -0.18 -9.99 -4.79
C GLY A 39 -0.04 -8.51 -5.18
N SER A 40 0.00 -8.24 -6.49
CA SER A 40 0.02 -6.87 -7.02
C SER A 40 -1.19 -6.06 -6.54
N ALA A 41 -0.93 -4.82 -6.13
CA ALA A 41 -1.95 -3.86 -5.77
C ALA A 41 -2.81 -3.48 -6.98
N LYS A 42 -4.12 -3.35 -6.76
CA LYS A 42 -5.09 -2.97 -7.79
C LYS A 42 -5.39 -1.47 -7.81
N GLU A 43 -5.41 -0.83 -6.64
CA GLU A 43 -5.95 0.53 -6.51
C GLU A 43 -5.04 1.46 -5.70
N TYR A 44 -4.26 0.96 -4.74
CA TYR A 44 -3.53 1.84 -3.81
C TYR A 44 -2.03 1.60 -3.85
N PHE A 45 -1.31 2.64 -4.24
CA PHE A 45 0.13 2.64 -4.37
C PHE A 45 0.74 3.73 -3.50
N LEU A 46 1.82 3.39 -2.81
CA LEU A 46 2.66 4.38 -2.15
C LEU A 46 3.46 5.11 -3.23
N ARG A 47 3.46 6.44 -3.19
CA ARG A 47 4.21 7.28 -4.12
C ARG A 47 5.43 7.91 -3.45
N LEU A 48 6.61 7.64 -3.99
CA LEU A 48 7.86 8.25 -3.54
C LEU A 48 8.76 8.55 -4.74
N GLN A 49 9.27 9.78 -4.84
CA GLN A 49 10.18 10.22 -5.92
C GLN A 49 9.69 9.93 -7.35
N GLY A 50 8.37 9.91 -7.57
CA GLY A 50 7.77 9.62 -8.88
C GLY A 50 7.50 8.14 -9.16
N ASN A 51 7.97 7.24 -8.30
CA ASN A 51 7.70 5.80 -8.37
C ASN A 51 6.42 5.42 -7.62
N TYR A 52 5.88 4.25 -7.95
CA TYR A 52 4.67 3.68 -7.38
C TYR A 52 4.96 2.28 -6.85
N TYR A 53 4.68 2.07 -5.57
CA TYR A 53 4.95 0.82 -4.86
C TYR A 53 3.66 0.21 -4.33
N ASP A 54 3.57 -1.12 -4.32
CA ASP A 54 2.40 -1.85 -3.79
C ASP A 54 2.23 -1.56 -2.29
N SER A 55 1.33 -0.63 -1.96
CA SER A 55 1.26 0.00 -0.63
C SER A 55 1.12 -1.02 0.52
N LYS A 56 0.37 -2.10 0.28
CA LYS A 56 0.16 -3.17 1.27
C LYS A 56 1.44 -3.97 1.50
N ALA A 57 2.14 -4.36 0.44
CA ALA A 57 3.37 -5.14 0.54
C ALA A 57 4.48 -4.34 1.26
N ILE A 58 4.60 -3.05 0.93
CA ILE A 58 5.54 -2.15 1.61
C ILE A 58 5.25 -2.06 3.12
N CYS A 59 3.99 -1.91 3.53
CA CYS A 59 3.65 -1.90 4.96
C CYS A 59 3.98 -3.22 5.66
N GLY A 60 3.75 -4.36 5.00
CA GLY A 60 4.06 -5.67 5.57
C GLY A 60 5.55 -5.86 5.81
N ALA A 61 6.37 -5.56 4.79
CA ALA A 61 7.83 -5.60 4.90
C ALA A 61 8.36 -4.59 5.93
N ALA A 62 7.84 -3.35 5.92
CA ALA A 62 8.25 -2.29 6.84
C ALA A 62 8.00 -2.68 8.30
N HIS A 63 6.93 -3.40 8.59
CA HIS A 63 6.71 -3.92 9.94
C HIS A 63 7.86 -4.86 10.37
N GLY A 64 8.37 -5.69 9.48
CA GLY A 64 9.51 -6.58 9.76
C GLY A 64 10.83 -5.83 9.92
N HIS A 65 11.05 -4.76 9.16
CA HIS A 65 12.18 -3.86 9.35
C HIS A 65 12.12 -3.17 10.72
N GLN A 66 10.94 -2.71 11.15
CA GLN A 66 10.75 -2.07 12.45
C GLN A 66 10.80 -3.06 13.63
N HIS A 67 10.26 -4.27 13.45
CA HIS A 67 10.14 -5.30 14.48
C HIS A 67 10.79 -6.62 14.04
N PRO A 68 12.13 -6.71 13.99
CA PRO A 68 12.83 -7.90 13.50
C PRO A 68 12.47 -9.20 14.24
N ASP A 69 12.16 -9.10 15.54
CA ASP A 69 11.78 -10.25 16.38
C ASP A 69 10.38 -10.80 16.04
N GLN A 70 9.50 -9.97 15.47
CA GLN A 70 8.14 -10.34 15.07
C GLN A 70 8.08 -10.71 13.58
N GLY A 71 8.95 -10.09 12.78
CA GLY A 71 9.01 -10.29 11.34
C GLY A 71 7.99 -9.44 10.57
N PRO A 72 8.00 -9.59 9.23
CA PRO A 72 7.08 -8.89 8.35
C PRO A 72 5.65 -9.40 8.55
N LEU A 73 4.68 -8.51 8.37
CA LEU A 73 3.29 -8.94 8.30
C LEU A 73 3.02 -9.58 6.94
N GLY A 74 2.22 -10.64 6.94
CA GLY A 74 1.71 -11.32 5.76
C GLY A 74 0.45 -10.67 5.19
N ASN A 75 0.06 -11.12 4.00
CA ASN A 75 -1.10 -10.60 3.29
C ASN A 75 -2.43 -10.79 4.07
N ASP A 76 -2.56 -11.84 4.86
CA ASP A 76 -3.79 -12.14 5.60
C ASP A 76 -3.84 -11.52 7.01
N GLU A 77 -2.77 -10.85 7.45
CA GLU A 77 -2.67 -10.29 8.80
C GLU A 77 -3.29 -8.89 8.93
N PHE A 78 -3.50 -8.21 7.81
CA PHE A 78 -4.22 -6.93 7.79
C PHE A 78 -4.89 -6.67 6.44
N SER A 79 -5.92 -5.83 6.49
CA SER A 79 -6.64 -5.41 5.30
C SER A 79 -5.91 -4.29 4.56
N GLY A 80 -5.88 -4.37 3.23
CA GLY A 80 -5.42 -3.28 2.38
C GLY A 80 -6.41 -2.11 2.35
N GLY A 81 -6.15 -1.10 1.50
CA GLY A 81 -7.09 0.00 1.29
C GLY A 81 -6.94 1.13 2.31
N ARG A 82 -8.08 1.64 2.81
CA ARG A 82 -8.10 2.80 3.72
C ARG A 82 -7.18 2.64 4.95
N PRO A 83 -7.09 1.49 5.64
CA PRO A 83 -6.16 1.33 6.78
C PRO A 83 -4.70 1.61 6.40
N VAL A 84 -4.27 1.10 5.25
CA VAL A 84 -2.93 1.31 4.70
C VAL A 84 -2.70 2.76 4.32
N GLN A 85 -3.68 3.40 3.68
CA GLN A 85 -3.61 4.84 3.34
C GLN A 85 -3.46 5.72 4.58
N THR A 86 -4.30 5.48 5.60
CA THR A 86 -4.27 6.24 6.84
C THR A 86 -2.91 6.07 7.51
N LYS A 87 -2.44 4.83 7.65
CA LYS A 87 -1.15 4.56 8.29
C LYS A 87 0.02 5.20 7.55
N LEU A 88 0.10 5.03 6.23
CA LEU A 88 1.15 5.65 5.43
C LEU A 88 1.07 7.18 5.46
N GLY A 89 -0.14 7.75 5.48
CA GLY A 89 -0.38 9.18 5.64
C GLY A 89 0.10 9.72 6.99
N GLU A 90 -0.16 9.01 8.09
CA GLU A 90 0.37 9.33 9.43
C GLU A 90 1.91 9.36 9.44
N LEU A 91 2.54 8.50 8.65
CA LEU A 91 4.00 8.42 8.51
C LEU A 91 4.57 9.41 7.47
N GLY A 92 3.74 10.26 6.88
CA GLY A 92 4.16 11.31 5.93
C GLY A 92 4.33 10.83 4.49
N PHE A 93 3.75 9.70 4.11
CA PHE A 93 3.75 9.20 2.74
C PHE A 93 2.44 9.54 2.02
N VAL A 94 2.54 9.69 0.70
CA VAL A 94 1.37 9.87 -0.17
C VAL A 94 0.98 8.52 -0.73
N VAL A 95 -0.31 8.19 -0.59
CA VAL A 95 -0.90 7.02 -1.25
C VAL A 95 -1.88 7.51 -2.30
N SER A 96 -1.76 6.99 -3.52
CA SER A 96 -2.64 7.30 -4.63
C SER A 96 -2.83 6.07 -5.51
N ASP A 97 -3.83 6.06 -6.37
CA ASP A 97 -3.81 5.06 -7.44
C ASP A 97 -2.64 5.32 -8.39
N ALA A 98 -2.15 4.25 -9.01
CA ALA A 98 -1.20 4.34 -10.11
C ALA A 98 -1.79 5.18 -11.26
N PRO A 99 -0.95 5.86 -12.05
CA PRO A 99 -1.40 6.51 -13.25
C PRO A 99 -1.96 5.44 -14.20
N PRO A 100 -3.10 5.72 -14.85
CA PRO A 100 -3.62 4.81 -15.87
C PRO A 100 -2.54 4.62 -16.94
N GLN A 101 -2.29 3.38 -17.32
CA GLN A 101 -1.33 3.00 -18.36
C GLN A 101 -1.95 3.09 -19.75
N THR A 102 -3.29 3.07 -19.83
CA THR A 102 -4.04 3.12 -21.08
C THR A 102 -5.14 4.18 -21.05
N ILE A 103 -5.61 4.60 -22.23
CA ILE A 103 -6.76 5.51 -22.36
C ILE A 103 -8.02 4.87 -21.77
N ASP A 104 -8.22 3.57 -21.97
CA ASP A 104 -9.38 2.84 -21.44
C ASP A 104 -9.37 2.84 -19.91
N GLU A 105 -8.20 2.59 -19.29
CA GLU A 105 -8.05 2.69 -17.83
C GLU A 105 -8.32 4.11 -17.30
N LEU A 106 -7.91 5.14 -18.04
CA LEU A 106 -8.19 6.54 -17.69
C LEU A 106 -9.70 6.81 -17.76
N LEU A 107 -10.36 6.38 -18.84
CA LEU A 107 -11.80 6.55 -19.03
C LEU A 107 -12.59 5.82 -17.94
N ASP A 108 -12.22 4.58 -17.62
CA ASP A 108 -12.84 3.82 -16.52
C ASP A 108 -12.71 4.54 -15.19
N ARG A 109 -11.53 5.11 -14.90
CA ARG A 109 -11.30 5.87 -13.67
C ARG A 109 -12.16 7.14 -13.62
N LEU A 110 -12.29 7.86 -14.74
CA LEU A 110 -13.17 9.02 -14.84
C LEU A 110 -14.65 8.65 -14.66
N HIS A 111 -15.09 7.50 -15.18
CA HIS A 111 -16.44 7.00 -14.96
C HIS A 111 -16.72 6.72 -13.48
N ARG A 112 -15.78 6.09 -12.74
CA ARG A 112 -15.91 5.84 -11.29
C ARG A 112 -16.04 7.13 -10.46
N LEU A 113 -15.33 8.19 -10.85
CA LEU A 113 -15.47 9.50 -10.18
C LEU A 113 -16.87 10.12 -10.42
N ARG A 114 -17.43 9.89 -11.61
CA ARG A 114 -18.75 10.41 -11.98
C ARG A 114 -19.89 9.68 -11.27
N THR A 115 -19.74 8.38 -10.97
CA THR A 115 -20.73 7.61 -10.21
C THR A 115 -20.69 7.93 -8.72
N TYR A 116 -19.51 8.24 -8.15
CA TYR A 116 -19.39 8.64 -6.74
C TYR A 116 -20.18 9.91 -6.38
N LYS A 117 -20.38 10.84 -7.33
CA LYS A 117 -21.17 12.07 -7.10
C LYS A 117 -22.70 11.86 -7.16
N ARG A 118 -23.20 10.67 -7.51
CA ARG A 118 -24.64 10.44 -7.73
C ARG A 118 -25.38 9.79 -6.56
N ASP A 119 -24.66 9.17 -5.61
CA ASP A 119 -25.24 8.60 -4.39
C ASP A 119 -25.07 9.51 -3.14
N GLY A 120 -24.49 10.69 -3.33
CA GLY A 120 -24.63 11.80 -2.37
C GLY A 120 -25.97 12.50 -2.58
N VAL A 121 -27.04 11.89 -2.08
CA VAL A 121 -28.40 12.45 -2.06
C VAL A 121 -28.44 13.76 -1.25
N ALA A 122 -29.10 14.76 -1.84
CA ALA A 122 -29.80 15.95 -1.30
C ALA A 122 -29.28 16.63 -0.02
#